data_AF-R1CV31-F1
#
_entry.id   AF-R1CV31-F1
#
_cell.length_a   1.000
_cell.length_b   1.000
_cell.length_c   1.000
_cell.angle_alpha   90.00
_cell.angle_beta   90.00
_cell.angle_gamma   90.00
#
_symmetry.space_group_name_H-M   'P 1'
#
loop_
_entity.id
_entity.type
_entity.pdbx_description
1 polymer ?
#
loop_
_entity_poly.entity_id
_entity_poly.type
_entity_poly.pdbx_seq_one_letter_code
_entity_poly.pdbx_strand_id
1 'polypeptide(L)'
;MLVLVVYLLLLPLASGLISAAVLPGACLNATFAECDDPSSAINGAPECEPAVLDDFVASISSGSIENCSGSLLMFEWLSALAQQCQSTGAFISSQGMRRILCSPSTPFFDLDALDTAAGIFLIGTSYKLPIDAWQGFYAADIAGWQWVSMLPKDYEDLGFTKGEAYGAYEGAQGTVDKYGEPGEYAWPGLDDILGPTIITPQIVLQRLIDVRSPEYFEVEYLVTLSWEDQRIFSECNGTVKSTEAKDPGRKVDTCDIYWRPELQLPNALDGEVTLVEDSGLTTVVGTDWDSEYTERVAPPRSLALLSYRQRAKFMAVIDERELPYDSHTLDFVMAMPDVLASEACFQVGGPRDTVLVDLPASQLGSSWGRTGDPVKARGDDLQVRKSVGVGNPIWDIVDFTAEVVVMPTTLGSVAAMATSDWATANNPSFQYRTLLEAQGFDFDQQDSDPTRSTCALRLSITIDRRMNYHMWNFMIMQFVLVLLGMCTFAVDPCAIDARLGLAFTMVLAINVFQILLVENLPEMGDLSRLQWFT
;
A
#
# COMPACT_ATOMS: atom_id res chain seq x y z
N MET A 1 -55.50 -32.52 -15.11
CA MET A 1 -56.03 -33.75 -15.74
C MET A 1 -55.90 -33.55 -17.25
N LEU A 2 -55.13 -34.29 -18.03
CA LEU A 2 -54.19 -35.38 -17.78
C LEU A 2 -53.45 -35.56 -19.13
N VAL A 3 -52.14 -35.76 -19.05
CA VAL A 3 -51.30 -36.57 -19.96
C VAL A 3 -51.02 -36.08 -21.38
N LEU A 4 -49.75 -35.72 -21.50
CA LEU A 4 -48.91 -35.51 -22.66
C LEU A 4 -48.77 -36.78 -23.51
N VAL A 5 -48.64 -36.55 -24.80
CA VAL A 5 -48.55 -37.52 -25.89
C VAL A 5 -47.24 -38.31 -25.84
N VAL A 6 -47.39 -39.63 -25.81
CA VAL A 6 -46.42 -40.65 -26.17
C VAL A 6 -46.21 -40.64 -27.70
N TYR A 7 -44.99 -41.00 -28.15
CA TYR A 7 -44.52 -41.30 -29.51
C TYR A 7 -43.87 -40.14 -30.29
N LEU A 8 -42.53 -40.04 -30.26
CA LEU A 8 -41.61 -40.79 -31.15
C LEU A 8 -40.21 -40.15 -31.13
N LEU A 9 -39.24 -40.83 -30.54
CA LEU A 9 -38.01 -41.24 -31.25
C LEU A 9 -37.23 -42.23 -30.38
N LEU A 10 -37.42 -43.50 -30.73
CA LEU A 10 -36.44 -44.56 -30.56
C LEU A 10 -35.17 -44.17 -31.32
N LEU A 11 -34.08 -43.93 -30.59
CA LEU A 11 -32.72 -44.31 -30.98
C LEU A 11 -31.98 -44.72 -29.70
N PRO A 12 -31.23 -45.82 -29.72
CA PRO A 12 -30.39 -46.20 -28.59
C PRO A 12 -29.26 -45.18 -28.53
N LEU A 13 -29.29 -44.27 -27.55
CA LEU A 13 -28.07 -43.57 -27.20
C LEU A 13 -27.13 -44.62 -26.63
N ALA A 14 -26.04 -44.82 -27.37
CA ALA A 14 -25.00 -45.77 -27.08
C ALA A 14 -24.57 -45.67 -25.61
N SER A 15 -24.46 -46.84 -24.98
CA SER A 15 -23.46 -47.10 -23.97
C SER A 15 -22.12 -46.53 -24.42
N GLY A 16 -21.76 -45.32 -23.95
CA GLY A 16 -20.46 -44.73 -24.32
C GLY A 16 -20.28 -43.21 -24.24
N LEU A 17 -21.09 -42.45 -23.49
CA LEU A 17 -20.89 -41.00 -23.34
C LEU A 17 -20.80 -40.50 -21.89
N ILE A 18 -20.30 -41.36 -21.00
CA ILE A 18 -19.27 -40.90 -20.07
C ILE A 18 -18.01 -41.54 -20.60
N SER A 19 -17.20 -40.76 -21.31
CA SER A 19 -15.89 -41.22 -21.80
C SER A 19 -15.14 -41.84 -20.62
N ALA A 20 -14.52 -43.00 -20.84
CA ALA A 20 -13.72 -43.76 -19.87
C ALA A 20 -12.52 -42.99 -19.27
N ALA A 21 -12.43 -41.68 -19.52
CA ALA A 21 -11.42 -40.75 -19.08
C ALA A 21 -11.84 -39.88 -17.88
N VAL A 22 -13.13 -39.78 -17.52
CA VAL A 22 -13.57 -38.94 -16.38
C VAL A 22 -13.49 -39.71 -15.05
N LEU A 23 -13.83 -41.00 -15.10
CA LEU A 23 -13.61 -41.98 -14.06
C LEU A 23 -13.18 -43.23 -14.82
N PRO A 24 -12.09 -43.94 -14.43
CA PRO A 24 -11.72 -45.16 -15.12
C PRO A 24 -12.98 -46.03 -15.21
N GLY A 25 -13.30 -46.59 -16.38
CA GLY A 25 -14.55 -47.37 -16.55
C GLY A 25 -14.73 -48.48 -15.51
N ALA A 26 -13.63 -48.91 -14.86
CA ALA A 26 -13.62 -49.76 -13.69
C ALA A 26 -14.28 -49.15 -12.44
N CYS A 27 -14.16 -47.84 -12.20
CA CYS A 27 -14.75 -47.15 -11.06
C CYS A 27 -16.28 -47.06 -11.19
N LEU A 28 -16.80 -46.57 -12.32
CA LEU A 28 -18.24 -46.52 -12.61
C LEU A 28 -18.85 -47.93 -12.66
N ASN A 29 -18.18 -48.89 -13.31
CA ASN A 29 -18.67 -50.26 -13.34
C ASN A 29 -18.63 -50.93 -11.96
N ALA A 30 -17.72 -50.56 -11.06
CA ALA A 30 -17.71 -51.06 -9.68
C ALA A 30 -18.87 -50.47 -8.86
N THR A 31 -19.19 -49.18 -9.02
CA THR A 31 -20.35 -48.55 -8.37
C THR A 31 -21.67 -49.12 -8.86
N PHE A 32 -21.81 -49.36 -10.17
CA PHE A 32 -23.02 -49.95 -10.74
C PHE A 32 -23.13 -51.45 -10.49
N ALA A 33 -22.02 -52.20 -10.46
CA ALA A 33 -22.03 -53.63 -10.13
C ALA A 33 -22.46 -53.89 -8.67
N GLU A 34 -22.20 -52.96 -7.74
CA GLU A 34 -22.72 -53.03 -6.37
C GLU A 34 -24.22 -52.74 -6.27
N CYS A 35 -24.84 -52.06 -7.25
CA CYS A 35 -26.29 -51.85 -7.31
C CYS A 35 -27.04 -53.03 -7.98
N ASP A 36 -26.36 -53.92 -8.69
CA ASP A 36 -26.95 -55.13 -9.30
C ASP A 36 -26.94 -56.37 -8.35
N ASP A 37 -26.18 -56.33 -7.25
CA ASP A 37 -26.17 -57.38 -6.21
C ASP A 37 -26.79 -56.86 -4.89
N PRO A 38 -28.08 -57.14 -4.60
CA PRO A 38 -28.75 -56.65 -3.40
C PRO A 38 -28.21 -57.27 -2.09
N SER A 39 -27.20 -58.15 -2.16
CA SER A 39 -26.58 -58.79 -0.99
C SER A 39 -25.28 -58.12 -0.52
N SER A 40 -24.71 -57.19 -1.30
CA SER A 40 -23.46 -56.49 -0.95
C SER A 40 -23.63 -55.11 -0.31
N ALA A 41 -24.84 -54.73 0.10
CA ALA A 41 -25.10 -53.46 0.77
C ALA A 41 -24.36 -53.38 2.14
N ILE A 42 -23.16 -52.82 2.14
CA ILE A 42 -22.51 -52.28 3.33
C ILE A 42 -23.30 -51.04 3.74
N ASN A 43 -23.74 -51.00 5.00
CA ASN A 43 -24.54 -49.92 5.58
C ASN A 43 -24.00 -48.52 5.23
N GLY A 44 -24.72 -47.77 4.38
CA GLY A 44 -24.52 -46.32 4.28
C GLY A 44 -24.70 -45.65 2.92
N ALA A 45 -24.77 -46.38 1.79
CA ALA A 45 -25.04 -45.72 0.50
C ALA A 45 -26.55 -45.49 0.29
N PRO A 46 -27.01 -44.27 -0.06
CA PRO A 46 -28.41 -44.02 -0.38
C PRO A 46 -28.82 -44.83 -1.62
N GLU A 47 -30.04 -45.37 -1.60
CA GLU A 47 -30.60 -46.26 -2.63
C GLU A 47 -30.42 -45.66 -4.04
N CYS A 48 -29.87 -46.46 -4.96
CA CYS A 48 -29.75 -46.18 -6.40
C CYS A 48 -31.15 -46.03 -7.04
N GLU A 49 -31.90 -44.96 -6.76
CA GLU A 49 -33.20 -44.69 -7.37
C GLU A 49 -33.00 -43.82 -8.63
N PRO A 50 -33.34 -44.29 -9.84
CA PRO A 50 -33.13 -43.57 -11.11
C PRO A 50 -33.71 -42.15 -11.15
N ALA A 51 -34.76 -41.92 -10.36
CA ALA A 51 -35.40 -40.61 -10.21
C ALA A 51 -34.45 -39.54 -9.61
N VAL A 52 -33.52 -39.94 -8.73
CA VAL A 52 -32.56 -39.02 -8.10
C VAL A 52 -31.49 -38.55 -9.10
N LEU A 53 -31.11 -39.43 -10.04
CA LEU A 53 -30.16 -39.08 -11.11
C LEU A 53 -30.81 -38.16 -12.17
N ASP A 54 -32.08 -38.40 -12.50
CA ASP A 54 -32.83 -37.54 -13.42
C ASP A 54 -33.12 -36.15 -12.80
N ASP A 55 -33.44 -36.09 -11.50
CA ASP A 55 -33.59 -34.83 -10.75
C ASP A 55 -32.25 -34.06 -10.63
N PHE A 56 -31.11 -34.76 -10.57
CA PHE A 56 -29.77 -34.16 -10.59
C PHE A 56 -29.40 -33.52 -11.93
N VAL A 57 -29.65 -34.20 -13.05
CA VAL A 57 -29.44 -33.62 -14.39
C VAL A 57 -30.35 -32.39 -14.59
N ALA A 58 -31.57 -32.45 -14.06
CA ALA A 58 -32.49 -31.31 -14.07
C ALA A 58 -32.02 -30.15 -13.17
N SER A 59 -31.44 -30.42 -11.99
CA SER A 59 -30.97 -29.37 -11.07
C SER A 59 -29.70 -28.66 -11.58
N ILE A 60 -28.75 -29.40 -12.16
CA ILE A 60 -27.57 -28.81 -12.83
C ILE A 60 -28.00 -27.92 -14.00
N SER A 61 -28.97 -28.36 -14.80
CA SER A 61 -29.45 -27.59 -15.95
C SER A 61 -30.25 -26.32 -15.57
N SER A 62 -30.70 -26.21 -14.31
CA SER A 62 -31.54 -25.08 -13.83
C SER A 62 -30.77 -24.05 -12.99
N GLY A 63 -29.46 -24.23 -12.79
CA GLY A 63 -28.55 -23.19 -12.29
C GLY A 63 -28.70 -22.83 -10.79
N SER A 64 -29.39 -23.61 -9.96
CA SER A 64 -29.62 -23.28 -8.54
C SER A 64 -28.63 -23.95 -7.57
N ILE A 65 -27.33 -23.73 -7.73
CA ILE A 65 -26.28 -24.21 -6.79
C ILE A 65 -25.87 -23.11 -5.80
N GLU A 66 -26.70 -22.09 -5.59
CA GLU A 66 -26.32 -20.92 -4.78
C GLU A 66 -26.32 -21.15 -3.26
N ASN A 67 -26.70 -22.32 -2.75
CA ASN A 67 -26.63 -22.62 -1.30
C ASN A 67 -26.20 -24.07 -1.03
N CYS A 68 -25.08 -24.24 -0.33
CA CYS A 68 -24.55 -25.53 0.16
C CYS A 68 -25.52 -26.34 1.06
N SER A 69 -26.67 -25.78 1.43
CA SER A 69 -27.73 -26.50 2.15
C SER A 69 -28.49 -27.49 1.26
N GLY A 70 -28.37 -27.38 -0.07
CA GLY A 70 -28.97 -28.27 -1.06
C GLY A 70 -28.25 -29.61 -1.21
N SER A 71 -28.48 -30.51 -0.26
CA SER A 71 -28.14 -31.94 -0.23
C SER A 71 -26.70 -32.31 0.19
N LEU A 72 -26.53 -32.44 1.51
CA LEU A 72 -25.46 -33.24 2.15
C LEU A 72 -25.26 -34.60 1.45
N LEU A 73 -26.35 -35.18 0.93
CA LEU A 73 -26.34 -36.43 0.15
C LEU A 73 -25.57 -36.35 -1.17
N MET A 74 -25.65 -35.23 -1.91
CA MET A 74 -24.85 -35.05 -3.13
C MET A 74 -23.38 -34.90 -2.80
N PHE A 75 -23.07 -34.19 -1.71
CA PHE A 75 -21.70 -34.06 -1.22
C PHE A 75 -21.12 -35.41 -0.77
N GLU A 76 -21.89 -36.19 0.00
CA GLU A 76 -21.49 -37.53 0.43
C GLU A 76 -21.33 -38.48 -0.76
N TRP A 77 -22.21 -38.39 -1.77
CA TRP A 77 -22.12 -39.18 -2.99
C TRP A 77 -20.87 -38.82 -3.82
N LEU A 78 -20.63 -37.54 -4.10
CA LEU A 78 -19.45 -37.09 -4.85
C LEU A 78 -18.14 -37.36 -4.09
N SER A 79 -18.15 -37.22 -2.76
CA SER A 79 -17.00 -37.57 -1.92
C SER A 79 -16.73 -39.06 -1.91
N ALA A 80 -17.76 -39.90 -1.85
CA ALA A 80 -17.64 -41.36 -1.92
C ALA A 80 -17.12 -41.81 -3.29
N LEU A 81 -17.63 -41.21 -4.37
CA LEU A 81 -17.17 -41.46 -5.74
C LEU A 81 -15.69 -41.08 -5.90
N ALA A 82 -15.29 -39.90 -5.43
CA ALA A 82 -13.91 -39.43 -5.45
C ALA A 82 -12.97 -40.34 -4.65
N GLN A 83 -13.40 -40.77 -3.45
CA GLN A 83 -12.63 -41.67 -2.59
C GLN A 83 -12.46 -43.07 -3.19
N GLN A 84 -13.49 -43.59 -3.87
CA GLN A 84 -13.42 -44.88 -4.57
C GLN A 84 -12.44 -44.81 -5.75
N CYS A 85 -12.44 -43.69 -6.48
CA CYS A 85 -11.57 -43.52 -7.64
C CYS A 85 -10.13 -43.07 -7.29
N GLN A 86 -9.85 -42.55 -6.09
CA GLN A 86 -8.47 -42.29 -5.62
C GLN A 86 -7.58 -43.54 -5.70
N SER A 87 -8.13 -44.72 -5.46
CA SER A 87 -7.40 -46.00 -5.56
C SER A 87 -6.93 -46.35 -6.99
N THR A 88 -7.54 -45.71 -8.00
CA THR A 88 -7.25 -45.91 -9.43
C THR A 88 -6.39 -44.80 -10.05
N GLY A 89 -5.87 -43.88 -9.23
CA GLY A 89 -5.14 -42.70 -9.71
C GLY A 89 -6.05 -41.62 -10.30
N ALA A 90 -7.32 -41.56 -9.85
CA ALA A 90 -8.26 -40.56 -10.35
C ALA A 90 -7.90 -39.13 -9.92
N PHE A 91 -8.32 -38.22 -10.80
CA PHE A 91 -7.97 -36.81 -10.82
C PHE A 91 -8.61 -35.97 -9.70
N ILE A 92 -9.67 -36.42 -9.02
CA ILE A 92 -10.39 -35.59 -8.05
C ILE A 92 -10.30 -36.20 -6.65
N SER A 93 -9.73 -35.46 -5.69
CA SER A 93 -9.73 -35.84 -4.28
C SER A 93 -11.05 -35.43 -3.60
N SER A 94 -11.49 -36.18 -2.59
CA SER A 94 -12.66 -35.79 -1.79
C SER A 94 -12.46 -34.42 -1.10
N GLN A 95 -11.21 -34.07 -0.78
CA GLN A 95 -10.85 -32.77 -0.24
C GLN A 95 -10.99 -31.64 -1.27
N GLY A 96 -10.57 -31.87 -2.51
CA GLY A 96 -10.75 -30.92 -3.61
C GLY A 96 -12.21 -30.69 -3.97
N MET A 97 -13.00 -31.77 -4.03
CA MET A 97 -14.45 -31.70 -4.21
C MET A 97 -15.13 -30.89 -3.09
N ARG A 98 -14.65 -31.03 -1.84
CA ARG A 98 -15.12 -30.23 -0.70
C ARG A 98 -14.72 -28.77 -0.79
N ARG A 99 -13.53 -28.45 -1.27
CA ARG A 99 -13.10 -27.05 -1.49
C ARG A 99 -13.94 -26.36 -2.56
N ILE A 100 -14.34 -27.07 -3.61
CA ILE A 100 -15.14 -26.51 -4.71
C ILE A 100 -16.62 -26.39 -4.32
N LEU A 101 -17.19 -27.44 -3.73
CA LEU A 101 -18.64 -27.53 -3.50
C LEU A 101 -19.10 -26.99 -2.15
N CYS A 102 -18.26 -27.01 -1.11
CA CYS A 102 -18.65 -26.61 0.25
C CYS A 102 -18.10 -25.25 0.66
N SER A 103 -17.36 -24.59 -0.22
CA SER A 103 -16.82 -23.28 0.06
C SER A 103 -17.55 -22.25 -0.78
N PRO A 104 -18.56 -21.57 -0.23
CA PRO A 104 -18.99 -20.30 -0.81
C PRO A 104 -17.83 -19.28 -0.88
N SER A 105 -16.68 -19.56 -0.24
CA SER A 105 -15.61 -18.59 0.04
C SER A 105 -14.23 -18.91 -0.53
N THR A 106 -13.99 -20.01 -1.25
CA THR A 106 -12.68 -20.18 -1.93
C THR A 106 -12.80 -19.46 -3.27
N PRO A 107 -12.27 -18.24 -3.42
CA PRO A 107 -12.34 -17.60 -4.70
C PRO A 107 -11.52 -18.45 -5.68
N PHE A 108 -11.97 -18.52 -6.93
CA PHE A 108 -11.35 -19.42 -7.91
C PHE A 108 -9.84 -19.20 -8.04
N PHE A 109 -9.31 -18.02 -7.71
CA PHE A 109 -7.88 -17.71 -7.70
C PHE A 109 -7.03 -18.66 -6.83
N ASP A 110 -7.59 -19.19 -5.73
CA ASP A 110 -6.85 -20.00 -4.75
C ASP A 110 -6.87 -21.50 -5.06
N LEU A 111 -7.56 -21.91 -6.14
CA LEU A 111 -7.62 -23.31 -6.53
C LEU A 111 -6.28 -23.71 -7.17
N ASP A 112 -5.70 -24.81 -6.70
CA ASP A 112 -4.59 -25.44 -7.40
C ASP A 112 -5.05 -26.01 -8.75
N ALA A 113 -4.14 -26.47 -9.61
CA ALA A 113 -4.51 -26.95 -10.94
C ALA A 113 -5.49 -28.14 -10.91
N LEU A 114 -5.42 -28.96 -9.86
CA LEU A 114 -6.30 -30.11 -9.65
C LEU A 114 -7.72 -29.64 -9.29
N ASP A 115 -7.83 -28.76 -8.30
CA ASP A 115 -9.07 -28.18 -7.84
C ASP A 115 -9.71 -27.30 -8.95
N THR A 116 -8.88 -26.65 -9.77
CA THR A 116 -9.33 -25.83 -10.91
C THR A 116 -9.96 -26.69 -11.99
N ALA A 117 -9.28 -27.73 -12.46
CA ALA A 117 -9.87 -28.61 -13.48
C ALA A 117 -11.09 -29.38 -12.93
N ALA A 118 -11.11 -29.74 -11.65
CA ALA A 118 -12.32 -30.27 -11.01
C ALA A 118 -13.46 -29.23 -10.99
N GLY A 119 -13.16 -27.95 -10.77
CA GLY A 119 -14.08 -26.84 -10.91
C GLY A 119 -14.63 -26.76 -12.34
N ILE A 120 -13.76 -26.69 -13.35
CA ILE A 120 -14.15 -26.67 -14.77
C ILE A 120 -15.01 -27.88 -15.15
N PHE A 121 -14.75 -29.06 -14.60
CA PHE A 121 -15.59 -30.23 -14.84
C PHE A 121 -17.03 -30.02 -14.31
N LEU A 122 -17.18 -29.43 -13.13
CA LEU A 122 -18.48 -29.23 -12.50
C LEU A 122 -19.27 -28.08 -13.10
N ILE A 123 -18.62 -26.95 -13.39
CA ILE A 123 -19.30 -25.71 -13.78
C ILE A 123 -18.93 -25.21 -15.18
N GLY A 124 -17.98 -25.82 -15.87
CA GLY A 124 -17.45 -25.32 -17.16
C GLY A 124 -18.52 -25.09 -18.23
N THR A 125 -19.61 -25.87 -18.21
CA THR A 125 -20.74 -25.67 -19.13
C THR A 125 -21.45 -24.33 -18.91
N SER A 126 -21.49 -23.81 -17.67
CA SER A 126 -21.98 -22.46 -17.35
C SER A 126 -21.08 -21.37 -17.96
N TYR A 127 -19.81 -21.70 -18.23
CA TYR A 127 -18.81 -20.85 -18.87
C TYR A 127 -18.69 -21.15 -20.38
N LYS A 128 -19.65 -21.87 -20.98
CA LYS A 128 -19.63 -22.31 -22.39
C LYS A 128 -18.40 -23.15 -22.76
N LEU A 129 -17.74 -23.78 -21.79
CA LEU A 129 -16.69 -24.77 -22.04
C LEU A 129 -17.33 -26.16 -22.25
N PRO A 130 -16.77 -27.00 -23.14
CA PRO A 130 -17.23 -28.37 -23.29
C PRO A 130 -16.90 -29.21 -22.04
N ILE A 131 -17.65 -30.29 -21.81
CA ILE A 131 -17.55 -31.11 -20.58
C ILE A 131 -16.18 -31.77 -20.39
N ASP A 132 -15.38 -31.89 -21.46
CA ASP A 132 -14.02 -32.42 -21.46
C ASP A 132 -12.94 -31.34 -21.30
N ALA A 133 -13.31 -30.07 -21.20
CA ALA A 133 -12.37 -28.95 -21.06
C ALA A 133 -11.40 -29.10 -19.88
N TRP A 134 -11.86 -29.68 -18.76
CA TRP A 134 -11.02 -29.94 -17.59
C TRP A 134 -9.76 -30.75 -17.90
N GLN A 135 -9.76 -31.60 -18.94
CA GLN A 135 -8.58 -32.36 -19.35
C GLN A 135 -7.48 -31.44 -19.86
N GLY A 136 -7.85 -30.41 -20.62
CA GLY A 136 -6.92 -29.39 -21.10
C GLY A 136 -6.34 -28.58 -19.95
N PHE A 137 -7.19 -28.17 -19.00
CA PHE A 137 -6.78 -27.45 -17.79
C PHE A 137 -5.83 -28.27 -16.92
N TYR A 138 -6.13 -29.55 -16.68
CA TYR A 138 -5.27 -30.42 -15.91
C TYR A 138 -3.95 -30.73 -16.62
N ALA A 139 -4.00 -31.04 -17.92
CA ALA A 139 -2.79 -31.36 -18.68
C ALA A 139 -1.85 -30.17 -18.82
N ALA A 140 -2.39 -28.94 -18.82
CA ALA A 140 -1.62 -27.71 -18.86
C ALA A 140 -1.26 -27.17 -17.46
N ASP A 141 -1.60 -27.88 -16.39
CA ASP A 141 -1.35 -27.51 -14.99
C ASP A 141 -1.89 -26.10 -14.66
N ILE A 142 -3.09 -25.78 -15.16
CA ILE A 142 -3.71 -24.46 -15.03
C ILE A 142 -4.41 -24.35 -13.68
N ALA A 143 -3.80 -23.61 -12.76
CA ALA A 143 -4.39 -23.19 -11.50
C ALA A 143 -5.44 -22.10 -11.70
N GLY A 144 -6.24 -21.83 -10.66
CA GLY A 144 -7.44 -21.04 -10.83
C GLY A 144 -7.15 -19.56 -11.06
N TRP A 145 -6.04 -19.03 -10.53
CA TRP A 145 -5.53 -17.70 -10.86
C TRP A 145 -5.05 -17.58 -12.31
N GLN A 146 -4.57 -18.67 -12.91
CA GLN A 146 -4.25 -18.69 -14.34
C GLN A 146 -5.53 -18.70 -15.15
N TRP A 147 -6.49 -19.55 -14.79
CA TRP A 147 -7.76 -19.65 -15.49
C TRP A 147 -8.51 -18.31 -15.63
N VAL A 148 -8.67 -17.59 -14.52
CA VAL A 148 -9.36 -16.29 -14.49
C VAL A 148 -8.61 -15.16 -15.22
N SER A 149 -7.30 -15.31 -15.43
CA SER A 149 -6.47 -14.36 -16.17
C SER A 149 -6.28 -14.72 -17.64
N MET A 150 -6.72 -15.90 -18.07
CA MET A 150 -6.63 -16.33 -19.47
C MET A 150 -7.41 -15.39 -20.39
N LEU A 151 -6.75 -14.95 -21.46
CA LEU A 151 -7.37 -14.25 -22.58
C LEU A 151 -8.03 -15.26 -23.52
N PRO A 152 -8.97 -14.84 -24.39
CA PRO A 152 -9.59 -15.74 -25.38
C PRO A 152 -8.57 -16.53 -26.22
N LYS A 153 -7.41 -15.94 -26.50
CA LYS A 153 -6.34 -16.62 -27.22
C LYS A 153 -5.76 -17.81 -26.46
N ASP A 154 -5.65 -17.73 -25.14
CA ASP A 154 -5.10 -18.83 -24.31
C ASP A 154 -6.03 -20.04 -24.35
N TYR A 155 -7.35 -19.81 -24.40
CA TYR A 155 -8.33 -20.87 -24.63
C TYR A 155 -8.23 -21.46 -26.05
N GLU A 156 -8.04 -20.62 -27.08
CA GLU A 156 -7.80 -21.11 -28.45
C GLU A 156 -6.51 -21.96 -28.53
N ASP A 157 -5.46 -21.57 -27.80
CA ASP A 157 -4.20 -22.31 -27.72
C ASP A 157 -4.34 -23.65 -26.97
N LEU A 158 -5.32 -23.77 -26.06
CA LEU A 158 -5.76 -25.05 -25.47
C LEU A 158 -6.64 -25.90 -26.40
N GLY A 159 -6.96 -25.41 -27.60
CA GLY A 159 -7.74 -26.13 -28.61
C GLY A 159 -9.24 -25.86 -28.59
N PHE A 160 -9.71 -24.90 -27.78
CA PHE A 160 -11.11 -24.49 -27.77
C PHE A 160 -11.47 -23.67 -29.01
N THR A 161 -12.72 -23.76 -29.46
CA THR A 161 -13.20 -22.90 -30.54
C THR A 161 -13.28 -21.45 -30.08
N LYS A 162 -13.19 -20.51 -31.02
CA LYS A 162 -13.32 -19.08 -30.71
C LYS A 162 -14.60 -18.73 -29.94
N GLY A 163 -15.72 -19.43 -30.22
CA GLY A 163 -16.98 -19.19 -29.49
C GLY A 163 -16.91 -19.62 -28.01
N GLU A 164 -16.30 -20.77 -27.75
CA GLU A 164 -16.08 -21.30 -26.39
C GLU A 164 -15.07 -20.43 -25.63
N ALA A 165 -13.98 -20.03 -26.29
CA ALA A 165 -12.95 -19.16 -25.73
C ALA A 165 -13.50 -17.82 -25.22
N TYR A 166 -14.30 -17.13 -26.04
CA TYR A 166 -14.94 -15.87 -25.61
C TYR A 166 -15.99 -16.10 -24.52
N GLY A 167 -16.73 -17.21 -24.59
CA GLY A 167 -17.70 -17.59 -23.56
C GLY A 167 -17.07 -17.83 -22.19
N ALA A 168 -15.95 -18.55 -22.19
CA ALA A 168 -15.18 -18.87 -20.99
C ALA A 168 -14.56 -17.62 -20.38
N TYR A 169 -13.97 -16.76 -21.24
CA TYR A 169 -13.46 -15.47 -20.83
C TYR A 169 -14.53 -14.58 -20.20
N GLU A 170 -15.70 -14.42 -20.84
CA GLU A 170 -16.82 -13.62 -20.30
C GLU A 170 -17.31 -14.17 -18.95
N GLY A 171 -17.46 -15.49 -18.83
CA GLY A 171 -17.89 -16.11 -17.57
C GLY A 171 -16.85 -15.94 -16.46
N ALA A 172 -15.56 -16.13 -16.79
CA ALA A 172 -14.46 -15.95 -15.85
C ALA A 172 -14.37 -14.49 -15.38
N GLN A 173 -14.49 -13.52 -16.29
CA GLN A 173 -14.55 -12.10 -15.95
C GLN A 173 -15.77 -11.76 -15.09
N GLY A 174 -16.96 -12.28 -15.40
CA GLY A 174 -18.13 -12.10 -14.54
C GLY A 174 -17.96 -12.70 -13.14
N THR A 175 -17.08 -13.70 -13.00
CA THR A 175 -16.66 -14.23 -11.70
C THR A 175 -15.68 -13.25 -11.04
N VAL A 176 -14.64 -12.77 -11.74
CA VAL A 176 -13.73 -11.75 -11.21
C VAL A 176 -14.48 -10.51 -10.74
N ASP A 177 -15.44 -10.00 -11.50
CA ASP A 177 -16.24 -8.83 -11.15
C ASP A 177 -17.09 -9.07 -9.89
N LYS A 178 -17.68 -10.27 -9.77
CA LYS A 178 -18.50 -10.65 -8.61
C LYS A 178 -17.67 -10.88 -7.34
N TYR A 179 -16.45 -11.39 -7.48
CA TYR A 179 -15.60 -11.80 -6.35
C TYR A 179 -14.43 -10.83 -6.10
N GLY A 180 -14.25 -9.81 -6.94
CA GLY A 180 -13.15 -8.84 -6.89
C GLY A 180 -13.48 -7.57 -6.11
N GLU A 181 -14.74 -7.35 -5.69
CA GLU A 181 -15.08 -6.20 -4.85
C GLU A 181 -14.44 -6.35 -3.45
N PRO A 182 -13.57 -5.41 -3.03
CA PRO A 182 -12.95 -5.45 -1.71
C PRO A 182 -14.00 -5.20 -0.62
N GLY A 183 -14.31 -6.23 0.18
CA GLY A 183 -15.11 -6.10 1.41
C GLY A 183 -16.22 -7.15 1.60
N GLU A 184 -16.64 -7.89 0.58
CA GLU A 184 -17.70 -8.91 0.74
C GLU A 184 -17.19 -10.30 1.14
N TYR A 185 -15.90 -10.59 0.95
CA TYR A 185 -15.28 -11.87 1.33
C TYR A 185 -14.31 -11.73 2.50
N ALA A 186 -14.84 -11.40 3.67
CA ALA A 186 -14.16 -11.78 4.92
C ALA A 186 -14.31 -13.30 5.07
N TRP A 187 -13.23 -14.05 4.83
CA TRP A 187 -13.20 -15.48 5.15
C TRP A 187 -13.53 -15.66 6.64
N PRO A 188 -14.62 -16.35 7.01
CA PRO A 188 -14.89 -16.63 8.41
C PRO A 188 -13.82 -17.61 8.93
N GLY A 189 -12.77 -17.09 9.57
CA GLY A 189 -11.72 -17.87 10.23
C GLY A 189 -10.30 -17.77 9.63
N LEU A 190 -10.05 -16.92 8.62
CA LEU A 190 -8.68 -16.64 8.14
C LEU A 190 -8.11 -15.32 8.71
N ASP A 191 -8.97 -14.46 9.27
CA ASP A 191 -8.59 -13.28 10.05
C ASP A 191 -7.69 -13.61 11.26
N ASP A 192 -7.73 -14.86 11.74
CA ASP A 192 -6.87 -15.32 12.85
C ASP A 192 -5.48 -15.81 12.38
N ILE A 193 -5.25 -16.01 11.08
CA ILE A 193 -4.00 -16.60 10.54
C ILE A 193 -3.20 -15.58 9.71
N LEU A 194 -3.87 -14.66 9.03
CA LEU A 194 -3.21 -13.59 8.28
C LEU A 194 -3.22 -12.33 9.16
N GLY A 195 -2.06 -12.00 9.72
CA GLY A 195 -1.87 -10.70 10.36
C GLY A 195 -2.12 -9.53 9.38
N PRO A 196 -2.04 -8.27 9.87
CA PRO A 196 -2.26 -7.10 9.03
C PRO A 196 -1.39 -7.15 7.77
N THR A 197 -1.92 -6.66 6.65
CA THR A 197 -1.17 -6.44 5.43
C THR A 197 0.02 -5.56 5.73
N ILE A 198 1.22 -6.11 5.53
CA ILE A 198 2.44 -5.39 5.81
C ILE A 198 2.85 -4.57 4.60
N ILE A 199 2.91 -3.26 4.80
CA ILE A 199 3.35 -2.31 3.78
C ILE A 199 4.77 -1.89 4.13
N THR A 200 5.70 -2.06 3.19
CA THR A 200 7.08 -1.63 3.33
C THR A 200 7.27 -0.32 2.58
N PRO A 201 7.37 0.82 3.28
CA PRO A 201 7.57 2.13 2.67
C PRO A 201 9.06 2.39 2.40
N GLN A 202 9.37 2.77 1.16
CA GLN A 202 10.64 3.38 0.78
C GLN A 202 10.39 4.85 0.44
N ILE A 203 10.85 5.74 1.31
CA ILE A 203 10.68 7.18 1.15
C ILE A 203 12.01 7.80 0.80
N VAL A 204 12.00 8.58 -0.28
CA VAL A 204 13.14 9.34 -0.77
C VAL A 204 12.90 10.82 -0.66
N LEU A 205 13.51 11.48 0.33
CA LEU A 205 13.52 12.94 0.39
C LEU A 205 14.39 13.47 -0.75
N GLN A 206 13.78 14.16 -1.72
CA GLN A 206 14.47 14.69 -2.89
C GLN A 206 14.93 16.13 -2.66
N ARG A 207 14.06 16.95 -2.05
CA ARG A 207 14.35 18.37 -1.85
C ARG A 207 13.55 18.99 -0.71
N LEU A 208 14.23 19.72 0.16
CA LEU A 208 13.62 20.76 1.00
C LEU A 208 13.57 22.08 0.20
N ILE A 209 12.38 22.52 -0.18
CA ILE A 209 12.18 23.63 -1.11
C ILE A 209 12.22 24.96 -0.38
N ASP A 210 11.32 25.14 0.59
CA ASP A 210 11.19 26.38 1.37
C ASP A 210 10.87 26.07 2.83
N VAL A 211 11.25 26.98 3.73
CA VAL A 211 10.97 26.90 5.17
C VAL A 211 10.67 28.32 5.64
N ARG A 212 9.41 28.58 5.96
CA ARG A 212 8.89 29.85 6.47
C ARG A 212 8.22 29.61 7.80
N SER A 213 8.82 30.08 8.88
CA SER A 213 8.14 30.06 10.17
C SER A 213 7.35 31.35 10.37
N PRO A 214 6.17 31.31 11.00
CA PRO A 214 5.43 30.14 11.51
C PRO A 214 4.46 29.54 10.47
N GLU A 215 4.66 29.80 9.19
CA GLU A 215 3.71 29.47 8.12
C GLU A 215 3.80 27.99 7.71
N TYR A 216 4.88 27.61 7.04
CA TYR A 216 5.03 26.28 6.45
C TYR A 216 6.47 25.91 6.12
N PHE A 217 6.71 24.62 5.93
CA PHE A 217 7.84 24.10 5.20
C PHE A 217 7.34 23.29 4.01
N GLU A 218 8.09 23.30 2.91
CA GLU A 218 7.72 22.66 1.66
C GLU A 218 8.78 21.63 1.27
N VAL A 219 8.33 20.41 1.01
CA VAL A 219 9.20 19.28 0.65
C VAL A 219 8.70 18.57 -0.59
N GLU A 220 9.65 18.08 -1.38
CA GLU A 220 9.44 17.15 -2.49
C GLU A 220 10.10 15.82 -2.13
N TYR A 221 9.32 14.74 -2.21
CA TYR A 221 9.76 13.40 -1.90
C TYR A 221 9.14 12.39 -2.87
N LEU A 222 9.83 11.26 -3.05
CA LEU A 222 9.36 10.09 -3.79
C LEU A 222 8.97 9.03 -2.78
N VAL A 223 7.73 8.56 -2.85
CA VAL A 223 7.22 7.44 -2.06
C VAL A 223 7.19 6.22 -2.95
N THR A 224 7.68 5.10 -2.43
CA THR A 224 7.52 3.78 -3.03
C THR A 224 7.01 2.83 -1.96
N LEU A 225 5.78 2.35 -2.10
CA LEU A 225 5.18 1.38 -1.19
C LEU A 225 5.23 0.01 -1.84
N SER A 226 5.59 -1.00 -1.07
CA SER A 226 5.49 -2.40 -1.51
C SER A 226 4.73 -3.24 -0.51
N TRP A 227 3.89 -4.15 -0.99
CA TRP A 227 3.16 -5.11 -0.17
C TRP A 227 2.94 -6.40 -0.96
N GLU A 228 2.75 -7.49 -0.24
CA GLU A 228 2.41 -8.78 -0.83
C GLU A 228 0.89 -8.94 -0.85
N ASP A 229 0.34 -9.37 -1.97
CA ASP A 229 -1.09 -9.68 -2.10
C ASP A 229 -1.27 -10.90 -3.00
N GLN A 230 -1.84 -11.97 -2.45
CA GLN A 230 -2.06 -13.24 -3.16
C GLN A 230 -3.10 -13.12 -4.28
N ARG A 231 -3.96 -12.08 -4.23
CA ARG A 231 -4.98 -11.83 -5.24
C ARG A 231 -4.42 -11.17 -6.49
N ILE A 232 -3.15 -10.76 -6.49
CA ILE A 232 -2.48 -10.25 -7.68
C ILE A 232 -2.13 -11.43 -8.59
N PHE A 233 -2.92 -11.61 -9.64
CA PHE A 233 -2.79 -12.72 -10.59
C PHE A 233 -2.29 -12.30 -11.98
N SER A 234 -2.16 -11.00 -12.25
CA SER A 234 -1.65 -10.49 -13.52
C SER A 234 -0.57 -9.43 -13.31
N GLU A 235 0.45 -9.46 -14.16
CA GLU A 235 1.44 -8.39 -14.22
C GLU A 235 0.77 -7.15 -14.83
N CYS A 236 0.88 -6.05 -14.12
CA CYS A 236 0.32 -4.79 -14.52
C CYS A 236 1.39 -3.71 -14.34
N ASN A 237 1.44 -2.75 -15.26
CA ASN A 237 2.37 -1.63 -15.23
C ASN A 237 1.57 -0.35 -15.49
N GLY A 238 0.98 0.17 -14.42
CA GLY A 238 0.14 1.35 -14.39
C GLY A 238 0.94 2.64 -14.50
N THR A 239 1.83 2.78 -15.49
CA THR A 239 2.52 4.05 -15.72
C THR A 239 1.58 5.04 -16.38
N VAL A 240 0.76 5.72 -15.56
CA VAL A 240 -0.07 6.84 -16.02
C VAL A 240 0.88 8.00 -16.36
N LYS A 241 1.26 8.13 -17.63
CA LYS A 241 1.98 9.33 -18.08
C LYS A 241 1.13 10.56 -17.79
N SER A 242 1.50 11.32 -16.74
CA SER A 242 0.82 12.52 -16.24
C SER A 242 0.37 13.50 -17.34
N THR A 243 1.09 13.58 -18.46
CA THR A 243 0.77 14.48 -19.58
C THR A 243 -0.45 14.10 -20.41
N GLU A 244 -0.95 12.86 -20.33
CA GLU A 244 -2.16 12.44 -21.07
C GLU A 244 -3.47 12.65 -20.26
N ALA A 245 -3.37 13.29 -19.08
CA ALA A 245 -4.37 14.00 -18.28
C ALA A 245 -5.70 14.41 -18.91
N LYS A 246 -5.62 14.92 -20.14
CA LYS A 246 -6.62 15.82 -20.70
C LYS A 246 -7.61 15.15 -21.64
N ASP A 247 -7.50 13.85 -21.90
CA ASP A 247 -8.44 13.16 -22.78
C ASP A 247 -9.51 12.44 -21.94
N PRO A 248 -10.78 12.93 -21.87
CA PRO A 248 -11.85 12.36 -21.04
C PRO A 248 -12.36 10.98 -21.52
N GLY A 249 -11.70 10.36 -22.50
CA GLY A 249 -11.93 8.97 -22.92
C GLY A 249 -10.83 8.01 -22.44
N ARG A 250 -10.11 8.38 -21.38
CA ARG A 250 -8.85 7.78 -20.96
C ARG A 250 -8.99 6.31 -20.55
N LYS A 251 -8.02 5.50 -20.99
CA LYS A 251 -7.83 4.10 -20.63
C LYS A 251 -7.92 3.95 -19.11
N VAL A 252 -8.85 3.09 -18.67
CA VAL A 252 -8.88 2.55 -17.31
C VAL A 252 -7.49 1.96 -17.04
N ASP A 253 -6.85 2.38 -15.94
CA ASP A 253 -5.59 1.75 -15.56
C ASP A 253 -5.93 0.28 -15.25
N THR A 254 -5.33 -0.64 -16.00
CA THR A 254 -5.56 -2.08 -15.79
C THR A 254 -5.19 -2.52 -14.38
N CYS A 255 -4.37 -1.73 -13.68
CA CYS A 255 -4.02 -1.95 -12.29
C CYS A 255 -5.07 -1.48 -11.29
N ASP A 256 -6.08 -0.68 -11.68
CA ASP A 256 -7.12 -0.16 -10.77
C ASP A 256 -8.01 -1.26 -10.18
N ILE A 257 -7.96 -2.48 -10.72
CA ILE A 257 -8.65 -3.65 -10.15
C ILE A 257 -8.03 -4.12 -8.82
N TYR A 258 -6.76 -3.77 -8.56
CA TYR A 258 -6.06 -4.18 -7.36
C TYR A 258 -6.21 -3.12 -6.26
N TRP A 259 -6.42 -3.60 -5.03
CA TRP A 259 -6.40 -2.72 -3.86
C TRP A 259 -5.05 -2.01 -3.77
N ARG A 260 -5.07 -0.72 -3.42
CA ARG A 260 -3.87 0.09 -3.17
C ARG A 260 -4.04 0.89 -1.88
N PRO A 261 -2.98 1.04 -1.06
CA PRO A 261 -3.04 1.89 0.12
C PRO A 261 -3.14 3.36 -0.30
N GLU A 262 -4.18 4.04 0.18
CA GLU A 262 -4.33 5.48 -0.02
C GLU A 262 -3.67 6.23 1.16
N LEU A 263 -2.55 6.89 0.87
CA LEU A 263 -1.85 7.71 1.85
C LEU A 263 -2.45 9.11 1.91
N GLN A 264 -2.92 9.48 3.09
CA GLN A 264 -3.30 10.85 3.42
C GLN A 264 -2.19 11.51 4.26
N LEU A 265 -2.08 12.82 4.09
CA LEU A 265 -1.12 13.67 4.81
C LEU A 265 -1.89 14.52 5.81
N PRO A 266 -2.24 13.98 7.00
CA PRO A 266 -3.14 14.66 7.92
C PRO A 266 -2.62 16.04 8.33
N ASN A 267 -1.31 16.24 8.40
CA ASN A 267 -0.73 17.52 8.82
C ASN A 267 -0.28 18.42 7.65
N ALA A 268 -0.63 18.07 6.41
CA ALA A 268 -0.41 18.96 5.27
C ALA A 268 -1.41 20.12 5.30
N LEU A 269 -1.00 21.27 4.76
CA LEU A 269 -1.92 22.41 4.58
C LEU A 269 -2.91 22.10 3.45
N ASP A 270 -4.20 22.37 3.69
CA ASP A 270 -5.28 22.06 2.76
C ASP A 270 -5.02 22.64 1.35
N GLY A 271 -5.16 21.79 0.33
CA GLY A 271 -4.99 22.19 -1.08
C GLY A 271 -3.53 22.37 -1.54
N GLU A 272 -2.55 22.14 -0.67
CA GLU A 272 -1.11 22.33 -0.96
C GLU A 272 -0.36 21.01 -1.19
N VAL A 273 -1.11 19.95 -1.47
CA VAL A 273 -0.57 18.64 -1.83
C VAL A 273 -0.66 18.49 -3.35
N THR A 274 0.51 18.41 -4.00
CA THR A 274 0.62 18.31 -5.45
C THR A 274 1.34 17.04 -5.84
N LEU A 275 0.67 16.21 -6.65
CA LEU A 275 1.27 15.03 -7.27
C LEU A 275 2.13 15.49 -8.45
N VAL A 276 3.46 15.37 -8.32
CA VAL A 276 4.42 15.81 -9.33
C VAL A 276 4.53 14.78 -10.44
N GLU A 277 4.63 13.52 -10.05
CA GLU A 277 4.76 12.38 -10.95
C GLU A 277 4.09 11.17 -10.32
N ASP A 278 3.32 10.45 -11.12
CA ASP A 278 2.69 9.21 -10.71
C ASP A 278 3.26 8.10 -11.57
N SER A 279 4.02 7.19 -10.95
CA SER A 279 4.49 5.98 -11.64
C SER A 279 3.43 4.88 -11.60
N GLY A 280 2.35 5.09 -10.84
CA GLY A 280 1.24 4.20 -10.58
C GLY A 280 1.64 2.88 -9.93
N LEU A 281 0.76 1.90 -10.08
CA LEU A 281 0.91 0.57 -9.52
C LEU A 281 1.63 -0.34 -10.52
N THR A 282 2.67 -1.02 -10.07
CA THR A 282 3.30 -2.12 -10.79
C THR A 282 3.11 -3.39 -9.97
N THR A 283 2.65 -4.46 -10.62
CA THR A 283 2.52 -5.77 -9.98
C THR A 283 3.48 -6.78 -10.59
N VAL A 284 4.01 -7.66 -9.76
CA VAL A 284 4.84 -8.80 -10.17
C VAL A 284 4.17 -10.06 -9.66
N VAL A 285 3.81 -10.96 -10.56
CA VAL A 285 3.07 -12.19 -10.22
C VAL A 285 4.05 -13.29 -9.83
N GLY A 286 3.75 -13.99 -8.75
CA GLY A 286 4.37 -15.28 -8.44
C GLY A 286 5.88 -15.20 -8.21
N THR A 287 6.36 -14.17 -7.53
CA THR A 287 7.77 -14.02 -7.24
C THR A 287 8.26 -15.09 -6.26
N ASP A 288 8.94 -16.11 -6.78
CA ASP A 288 9.79 -17.03 -6.00
C ASP A 288 11.04 -16.29 -5.52
N TRP A 289 10.88 -15.33 -4.61
CA TRP A 289 12.01 -14.50 -4.14
C TRP A 289 13.01 -15.26 -3.25
N ASP A 290 12.62 -16.43 -2.73
CA ASP A 290 13.50 -17.32 -1.99
C ASP A 290 13.73 -18.63 -2.73
N SER A 291 14.65 -18.61 -3.70
CA SER A 291 15.22 -19.83 -4.30
C SER A 291 15.92 -20.77 -3.29
N GLU A 292 15.96 -20.42 -2.00
CA GLU A 292 16.62 -21.17 -0.92
C GLU A 292 15.66 -21.92 0.03
N TYR A 293 14.33 -21.72 -0.06
CA TYR A 293 13.33 -22.40 0.79
C TYR A 293 12.62 -23.54 0.03
N THR A 294 13.32 -24.63 -0.26
CA THR A 294 12.85 -25.74 -1.11
C THR A 294 11.86 -26.73 -0.48
N GLU A 295 11.14 -26.46 0.61
CA GLU A 295 10.34 -27.52 1.25
C GLU A 295 8.93 -27.19 1.77
N ARG A 296 8.38 -25.99 1.52
CA ARG A 296 6.95 -25.75 1.72
C ARG A 296 6.37 -24.91 0.59
N VAL A 297 5.44 -25.52 -0.14
CA VAL A 297 4.59 -24.93 -1.18
C VAL A 297 3.69 -23.86 -0.53
N ALA A 298 4.25 -22.72 -0.17
CA ALA A 298 3.46 -21.51 -0.02
C ALA A 298 3.09 -21.06 -1.44
N PRO A 299 1.83 -20.68 -1.72
CA PRO A 299 1.48 -20.11 -3.01
C PRO A 299 2.43 -18.92 -3.28
N PRO A 300 2.93 -18.80 -4.52
CA PRO A 300 3.94 -17.82 -4.84
C PRO A 300 3.32 -16.44 -4.60
N ARG A 301 3.94 -15.65 -3.73
CA ARG A 301 3.38 -14.36 -3.32
C ARG A 301 3.63 -13.36 -4.44
N SER A 302 2.57 -12.70 -4.87
CA SER A 302 2.66 -11.62 -5.82
C SER A 302 2.93 -10.31 -5.07
N LEU A 303 3.77 -9.47 -5.68
CA LEU A 303 4.24 -8.22 -5.10
C LEU A 303 3.57 -7.05 -5.82
N ALA A 304 3.01 -6.12 -5.07
CA ALA A 304 2.61 -4.82 -5.56
C ALA A 304 3.65 -3.76 -5.20
N LEU A 305 3.88 -2.82 -6.12
CA LEU A 305 4.76 -1.68 -5.98
C LEU A 305 4.04 -0.42 -6.44
N LEU A 306 3.69 0.46 -5.52
CA LEU A 306 3.11 1.78 -5.82
C LEU A 306 4.21 2.83 -5.69
N SER A 307 4.48 3.61 -6.73
CA SER A 307 5.50 4.66 -6.67
C SER A 307 5.00 5.98 -7.21
N TYR A 308 5.18 7.05 -6.44
CA TYR A 308 4.78 8.39 -6.85
C TYR A 308 5.64 9.46 -6.18
N ARG A 309 5.79 10.58 -6.87
CA ARG A 309 6.50 11.77 -6.41
C ARG A 309 5.51 12.85 -6.05
N GLN A 310 5.63 13.35 -4.84
CA GLN A 310 4.70 14.31 -4.27
C GLN A 310 5.46 15.51 -3.72
N ARG A 311 4.81 16.66 -3.81
CA ARG A 311 5.25 17.91 -3.21
C ARG A 311 4.15 18.41 -2.30
N ALA A 312 4.47 18.66 -1.04
CA ALA A 312 3.51 19.04 -0.03
C ALA A 312 4.06 20.16 0.88
N LYS A 313 3.16 21.00 1.37
CA LYS A 313 3.45 21.99 2.41
C LYS A 313 2.86 21.53 3.74
N PHE A 314 3.65 21.68 4.78
CA PHE A 314 3.31 21.31 6.16
C PHE A 314 3.52 22.50 7.06
N MET A 315 2.75 22.61 8.15
CA MET A 315 2.93 23.69 9.12
C MET A 315 4.32 23.59 9.78
N ALA A 316 5.01 24.73 9.93
CA ALA A 316 6.35 24.80 10.53
C ALA A 316 6.38 25.80 11.68
N VAL A 317 6.61 25.33 12.90
CA VAL A 317 6.87 26.20 14.05
C VAL A 317 8.34 26.05 14.43
N ILE A 318 9.10 27.14 14.29
CA ILE A 318 10.55 27.17 14.47
C ILE A 318 10.86 28.12 15.62
N ASP A 319 11.63 27.65 16.60
CA ASP A 319 12.09 28.50 17.71
C ASP A 319 13.37 29.25 17.33
N GLU A 320 13.20 30.48 16.86
CA GLU A 320 14.32 31.30 16.36
C GLU A 320 15.09 32.05 17.47
N ARG A 321 14.86 31.73 18.75
CA ARG A 321 15.62 32.33 19.87
C ARG A 321 17.13 32.09 19.75
N GLU A 322 17.55 30.95 19.20
CA GLU A 322 18.96 30.58 19.07
C GLU A 322 19.65 31.11 17.80
N LEU A 323 18.96 31.90 16.97
CA LEU A 323 19.50 32.43 15.72
C LEU A 323 20.88 33.09 15.91
N PRO A 324 21.90 32.77 15.07
CA PRO A 324 21.86 31.94 13.85
C PRO A 324 22.33 30.49 14.06
N TYR A 325 22.33 29.98 15.30
CA TYR A 325 22.82 28.64 15.66
C TYR A 325 21.69 27.64 15.88
N ASP A 326 20.50 27.97 15.37
CA ASP A 326 19.29 27.24 15.62
C ASP A 326 19.25 25.92 14.82
N SER A 327 18.76 24.87 15.48
CA SER A 327 18.54 23.54 14.93
C SER A 327 17.10 23.15 15.22
N HIS A 328 16.42 22.61 14.21
CA HIS A 328 14.99 22.31 14.26
C HIS A 328 14.70 20.95 13.66
N THR A 329 13.62 20.33 14.11
CA THR A 329 13.08 19.13 13.50
C THR A 329 11.74 19.47 12.87
N LEU A 330 11.61 19.18 11.58
CA LEU A 330 10.39 19.35 10.80
C LEU A 330 9.72 17.99 10.65
N ASP A 331 8.51 17.87 11.21
CA ASP A 331 7.78 16.62 11.22
C ASP A 331 6.63 16.62 10.21
N PHE A 332 6.45 15.49 9.53
CA PHE A 332 5.24 15.22 8.76
C PHE A 332 4.80 13.77 8.86
N VAL A 333 3.50 13.55 8.64
CA VAL A 333 2.85 12.27 8.87
C VAL A 333 2.20 11.80 7.58
N MET A 334 2.37 10.52 7.28
CA MET A 334 1.60 9.79 6.28
C MET A 334 0.73 8.77 7.01
N ALA A 335 -0.57 8.73 6.73
CA ALA A 335 -1.49 7.79 7.37
C ALA A 335 -2.43 7.17 6.34
N MET A 336 -3.01 6.03 6.69
CA MET A 336 -4.10 5.39 5.93
C MET A 336 -5.38 5.47 6.78
N PRO A 337 -6.10 6.59 6.78
CA PRO A 337 -7.18 6.80 7.74
C PRO A 337 -8.37 5.86 7.52
N ASP A 338 -8.54 5.38 6.29
CA ASP A 338 -9.62 4.44 5.93
C ASP A 338 -9.26 2.97 6.20
N VAL A 339 -8.06 2.68 6.72
CA VAL A 339 -7.56 1.32 6.97
C VAL A 339 -7.13 1.18 8.43
N LEU A 340 -7.70 0.20 9.13
CA LEU A 340 -7.34 -0.06 10.52
C LEU A 340 -5.92 -0.64 10.62
N ALA A 341 -5.23 -0.35 11.72
CA ALA A 341 -3.90 -0.90 12.00
C ALA A 341 -3.90 -2.43 12.08
N SER A 342 -5.05 -3.05 12.37
CA SER A 342 -5.26 -4.49 12.33
C SER A 342 -5.40 -5.05 10.91
N GLU A 343 -5.74 -4.22 9.92
CA GLU A 343 -5.95 -4.60 8.52
C GLU A 343 -4.69 -4.37 7.69
N ALA A 344 -4.02 -3.23 7.87
CA ALA A 344 -2.74 -2.92 7.26
C ALA A 344 -1.89 -2.03 8.14
N CYS A 345 -0.57 -2.27 8.15
CA CYS A 345 0.36 -1.41 8.86
C CYS A 345 1.73 -1.34 8.16
N PHE A 346 2.42 -0.24 8.38
CA PHE A 346 3.79 -0.05 7.94
C PHE A 346 4.73 -0.95 8.75
N GLN A 347 5.67 -1.59 8.08
CA GLN A 347 6.84 -2.20 8.72
C GLN A 347 8.07 -1.36 8.38
N VAL A 348 8.84 -1.02 9.42
CA VAL A 348 10.15 -0.37 9.32
C VAL A 348 11.13 -1.23 10.15
N GLY A 349 12.22 -1.69 9.55
CA GLY A 349 13.28 -2.52 10.17
C GLY A 349 13.51 -3.93 9.59
N GLY A 350 13.02 -4.26 8.41
CA GLY A 350 13.45 -5.39 7.57
C GLY A 350 14.84 -5.19 6.93
N PRO A 351 15.49 -6.27 6.45
CA PRO A 351 16.89 -6.26 5.98
C PRO A 351 17.16 -5.42 4.71
N ARG A 352 16.16 -4.68 4.21
CA ARG A 352 16.24 -3.77 3.07
C ARG A 352 15.48 -2.45 3.31
N ASP A 353 15.18 -2.11 4.56
CA ASP A 353 14.25 -1.03 4.92
C ASP A 353 14.88 0.34 4.83
N THR A 354 15.26 0.70 3.60
CA THR A 354 15.96 1.94 3.36
C THR A 354 14.99 3.09 3.26
N VAL A 355 14.84 3.84 4.35
CA VAL A 355 14.65 5.28 4.21
C VAL A 355 15.87 5.78 3.45
N LEU A 356 15.65 6.24 2.21
CA LEU A 356 16.73 6.67 1.34
C LEU A 356 16.69 8.19 1.28
N VAL A 357 17.82 8.87 1.37
CA VAL A 357 17.88 10.33 1.33
C VAL A 357 18.65 10.71 0.09
N ASP A 358 17.98 11.14 -0.98
CA ASP A 358 18.66 11.54 -2.23
C ASP A 358 18.75 13.06 -2.36
N LEU A 359 19.63 13.64 -1.55
CA LEU A 359 19.76 15.09 -1.43
C LEU A 359 20.96 15.62 -2.21
N PRO A 360 20.89 16.85 -2.74
CA PRO A 360 22.05 17.45 -3.33
C PRO A 360 23.17 17.59 -2.32
N ALA A 361 24.42 17.39 -2.76
CA ALA A 361 25.58 17.50 -1.87
C ALA A 361 25.64 18.85 -1.14
N SER A 362 25.05 19.89 -1.72
CA SER A 362 24.91 21.20 -1.09
C SER A 362 23.88 21.26 0.03
N GLN A 363 22.87 20.38 0.12
CA GLN A 363 21.88 20.34 1.21
C GLN A 363 22.31 19.48 2.40
N LEU A 364 23.31 18.62 2.22
CA LEU A 364 23.79 17.77 3.30
C LEU A 364 24.67 18.60 4.23
N GLY A 365 24.24 18.73 5.48
CA GLY A 365 25.03 19.33 6.56
C GLY A 365 26.37 18.61 6.77
N SER A 366 27.28 19.26 7.50
CA SER A 366 28.61 18.72 7.77
C SER A 366 28.61 17.42 8.58
N SER A 367 27.51 17.10 9.27
CA SER A 367 27.26 15.86 10.02
C SER A 367 27.24 14.61 9.13
N TRP A 368 26.88 14.75 7.85
CA TRP A 368 26.95 13.67 6.84
C TRP A 368 28.40 13.38 6.40
N GLY A 369 29.37 13.94 7.11
CA GLY A 369 30.80 13.91 6.81
C GLY A 369 31.43 12.53 6.91
N ARG A 370 31.77 12.00 5.73
CA ARG A 370 33.12 11.51 5.38
C ARG A 370 33.55 10.15 5.95
N THR A 371 32.66 9.24 6.30
CA THR A 371 33.02 7.81 6.17
C THR A 371 33.02 7.50 4.68
N GLY A 372 34.20 7.30 4.09
CA GLY A 372 34.36 6.78 2.73
C GLY A 372 33.82 5.34 2.55
N ASP A 373 33.02 4.87 3.48
CA ASP A 373 32.28 3.63 3.46
C ASP A 373 30.79 3.98 3.47
N PRO A 374 30.03 3.68 2.40
CA PRO A 374 28.56 3.81 2.37
C PRO A 374 27.82 2.89 3.37
N VAL A 375 28.54 2.27 4.32
CA VAL A 375 28.07 1.21 5.21
C VAL A 375 27.93 1.69 6.66
N LYS A 376 28.31 2.93 6.98
CA LYS A 376 28.21 3.44 8.37
C LYS A 376 27.66 4.86 8.42
N ALA A 377 26.43 5.03 7.94
CA ALA A 377 25.53 6.02 8.54
C ALA A 377 25.07 5.43 9.88
N ARG A 378 25.05 6.22 10.93
CA ARG A 378 24.75 5.75 12.28
C ARG A 378 23.23 5.79 12.45
N GLY A 379 22.60 4.64 12.22
CA GLY A 379 21.16 4.40 12.16
C GLY A 379 20.97 3.30 11.12
N ASP A 380 20.75 2.07 11.57
CA ASP A 380 21.12 0.84 10.85
C ASP A 380 20.48 0.61 9.46
N ASP A 381 19.57 1.47 8.97
CA ASP A 381 18.90 1.28 7.68
C ASP A 381 18.83 2.53 6.77
N LEU A 382 19.49 3.66 7.08
CA LEU A 382 19.42 4.88 6.25
C LEU A 382 20.47 4.94 5.13
N GLN A 383 20.05 4.95 3.88
CA GLN A 383 20.94 5.12 2.71
C GLN A 383 20.91 6.55 2.18
N VAL A 384 22.06 7.21 2.09
CA VAL A 384 22.15 8.58 1.54
C VAL A 384 22.72 8.55 0.13
N ARG A 385 21.97 9.06 -0.83
CA ARG A 385 22.43 9.36 -2.19
C ARG A 385 22.64 10.86 -2.36
N LYS A 386 23.64 11.22 -3.16
CA LYS A 386 23.93 12.61 -3.51
C LYS A 386 23.31 12.92 -4.85
N SER A 387 22.34 13.83 -4.90
CA SER A 387 21.75 14.32 -6.14
C SER A 387 22.47 15.58 -6.66
N VAL A 388 22.16 16.02 -7.87
CA VAL A 388 22.81 17.17 -8.56
C VAL A 388 22.01 18.48 -8.38
N GLY A 389 21.01 18.50 -7.49
CA GLY A 389 20.11 19.64 -7.28
C GLY A 389 20.75 20.89 -6.65
N VAL A 390 20.06 22.03 -6.78
CA VAL A 390 20.39 23.26 -6.05
C VAL A 390 19.82 23.14 -4.63
N GLY A 391 20.70 23.19 -3.64
CA GLY A 391 20.30 23.09 -2.25
C GLY A 391 19.48 24.26 -1.74
N ASN A 392 18.87 24.09 -0.55
CA ASN A 392 18.22 25.20 0.13
C ASN A 392 19.33 26.20 0.50
N PRO A 393 19.17 27.51 0.23
CA PRO A 393 20.23 28.47 0.47
C PRO A 393 20.49 28.72 1.96
N ILE A 394 19.48 28.47 2.82
CA ILE A 394 19.47 28.86 4.24
C ILE A 394 19.71 27.65 5.15
N TRP A 395 19.14 26.50 4.80
CA TRP A 395 19.10 25.32 5.68
C TRP A 395 19.96 24.17 5.16
N ASP A 396 20.68 23.55 6.07
CA ASP A 396 21.34 22.26 5.88
C ASP A 396 20.48 21.17 6.52
N ILE A 397 20.26 20.07 5.82
CA ILE A 397 19.59 18.88 6.38
C ILE A 397 20.67 18.07 7.11
N VAL A 398 20.43 17.81 8.38
CA VAL A 398 21.35 17.11 9.31
C VAL A 398 20.99 15.64 9.42
N ASP A 399 19.70 15.34 9.48
CA ASP A 399 19.15 14.00 9.65
C ASP A 399 17.77 13.88 9.00
N PHE A 400 17.39 12.65 8.66
CA PHE A 400 16.06 12.29 8.20
C PHE A 400 15.68 10.93 8.74
N THR A 401 14.66 10.86 9.59
CA THR A 401 14.23 9.63 10.24
C THR A 401 12.78 9.32 9.92
N ALA A 402 12.42 8.04 10.01
CA ALA A 402 11.05 7.55 9.88
C ALA A 402 10.72 6.64 11.06
N GLU A 403 9.55 6.82 11.64
CA GLU A 403 9.03 6.04 12.76
C GLU A 403 7.59 5.61 12.46
N VAL A 404 7.28 4.33 12.66
CA VAL A 404 5.89 3.84 12.58
C VAL A 404 5.19 4.15 13.91
N VAL A 405 4.07 4.85 13.81
CA VAL A 405 3.26 5.25 14.96
C VAL A 405 1.84 4.76 14.75
N VAL A 406 1.24 4.14 15.76
CA VAL A 406 -0.18 3.77 15.75
C VAL A 406 -0.98 4.96 16.28
N MET A 407 -1.85 5.51 15.44
CA MET A 407 -2.65 6.71 15.72
C MET A 407 -4.13 6.34 15.88
N PRO A 408 -4.91 6.98 16.77
CA PRO A 408 -6.36 6.79 16.78
C PRO A 408 -7.00 7.32 15.47
N THR A 409 -8.00 6.60 14.93
CA THR A 409 -8.70 6.93 13.67
C THR A 409 -9.38 8.30 13.66
N THR A 410 -9.75 8.84 14.82
CA THR A 410 -10.48 10.12 14.93
C THR A 410 -9.59 11.35 14.91
N LEU A 411 -8.36 11.20 14.42
CA LEU A 411 -7.46 12.32 14.25
C LEU A 411 -7.88 13.21 13.07
N GLY A 412 -8.70 14.22 13.38
CA GLY A 412 -8.66 15.47 12.64
C GLY A 412 -7.20 15.93 12.56
N SER A 413 -6.82 16.46 11.39
CA SER A 413 -5.48 16.87 10.92
C SER A 413 -4.51 17.48 11.95
N VAL A 414 -5.02 18.01 13.06
CA VAL A 414 -4.26 18.85 14.00
C VAL A 414 -4.04 18.22 15.39
N ALA A 415 -4.81 17.19 15.78
CA ALA A 415 -4.68 16.59 17.12
C ALA A 415 -3.48 15.63 17.26
N ALA A 416 -2.88 15.15 16.17
CA ALA A 416 -1.77 14.19 16.21
C ALA A 416 -0.48 14.87 16.68
N MET A 417 -0.38 16.17 16.44
CA MET A 417 0.76 16.99 16.80
C MET A 417 0.75 17.44 18.27
N ALA A 418 -0.37 17.29 18.99
CA ALA A 418 -0.52 17.77 20.36
C ALA A 418 0.19 16.92 21.42
N THR A 419 0.79 15.78 21.07
CA THR A 419 1.06 14.70 22.04
C THR A 419 2.48 14.57 22.60
N SER A 420 3.48 15.38 22.24
CA SER A 420 4.79 15.26 22.94
C SER A 420 5.47 16.52 23.48
N ASP A 421 5.32 17.74 22.93
CA ASP A 421 6.07 18.91 23.47
C ASP A 421 5.31 20.25 23.50
N TRP A 422 4.03 20.26 23.11
CA TRP A 422 3.28 21.50 22.87
C TRP A 422 2.46 21.98 24.08
N ALA A 423 2.36 21.16 25.13
CA ALA A 423 1.43 21.37 26.24
C ALA A 423 1.97 22.26 27.39
N THR A 424 3.23 22.68 27.35
CA THR A 424 3.75 23.61 28.37
C THR A 424 3.47 25.05 27.95
N ALA A 425 2.80 25.82 28.82
CA ALA A 425 2.42 27.23 28.60
C ALA A 425 3.58 28.19 28.26
N ASN A 426 4.84 27.75 28.42
CA ASN A 426 6.04 28.51 28.07
C ASN A 426 6.52 28.27 26.64
N ASN A 427 5.90 27.34 25.90
CA ASN A 427 6.24 27.04 24.51
C ASN A 427 5.46 27.99 23.59
N PRO A 428 6.10 28.77 22.70
CA PRO A 428 5.41 29.61 21.71
C PRO A 428 4.41 28.83 20.84
N SER A 429 4.61 27.52 20.64
CA SER A 429 3.63 26.65 19.97
C SER A 429 2.30 26.50 20.71
N PHE A 430 2.29 26.63 22.05
CA PHE A 430 1.06 26.62 22.86
C PHE A 430 0.17 27.84 22.55
N GLN A 431 0.78 29.01 22.34
CA GLN A 431 0.03 30.21 21.94
C GLN A 431 -0.56 30.07 20.53
N TYR A 432 0.16 29.38 19.64
CA TYR A 432 -0.34 29.04 18.31
C TYR A 432 -1.51 28.06 18.35
N ARG A 433 -1.47 27.04 19.22
CA ARG A 433 -2.63 26.16 19.44
C ARG A 433 -3.87 26.96 19.81
N THR A 434 -3.78 27.89 20.76
CA THR A 434 -4.92 28.75 21.11
C THR A 434 -5.41 29.64 19.97
N LEU A 435 -4.52 30.06 19.06
CA LEU A 435 -4.91 30.81 17.85
C LEU A 435 -5.62 29.93 16.82
N LEU A 436 -5.18 28.68 16.64
CA LEU A 436 -5.82 27.71 15.76
C LEU A 436 -7.18 27.26 16.33
N GLU A 437 -7.28 27.03 17.63
CA GLU A 437 -8.55 26.79 18.35
C GLU A 437 -9.52 27.95 18.14
N ALA A 438 -9.04 29.20 18.21
CA ALA A 438 -9.86 30.39 17.95
C ALA A 438 -10.30 30.52 16.48
N GLN A 439 -9.61 29.88 15.53
CA GLN A 439 -10.01 29.81 14.12
C GLN A 439 -11.00 28.68 13.82
N GLY A 440 -11.44 27.93 14.84
CA GLY A 440 -12.44 26.88 14.71
C GLY A 440 -11.87 25.48 14.45
N PHE A 441 -10.55 25.29 14.60
CA PHE A 441 -9.98 23.95 14.69
C PHE A 441 -10.30 23.38 16.07
N ASP A 442 -11.23 22.44 16.15
CA ASP A 442 -11.57 21.75 17.40
C ASP A 442 -10.60 20.59 17.62
N PHE A 443 -9.75 20.72 18.64
CA PHE A 443 -8.76 19.70 19.03
C PHE A 443 -9.32 18.70 20.06
N ASP A 444 -10.49 18.99 20.64
CA ASP A 444 -11.07 18.27 21.78
C ASP A 444 -12.20 17.31 21.37
N GLN A 445 -12.52 17.19 20.08
CA GLN A 445 -13.54 16.26 19.58
C GLN A 445 -12.98 14.82 19.47
N GLN A 446 -12.60 14.28 20.63
CA GLN A 446 -12.09 12.94 20.82
C GLN A 446 -13.25 11.95 21.03
N ASP A 447 -13.94 11.55 19.96
CA ASP A 447 -14.68 10.28 19.95
C ASP A 447 -13.64 9.15 19.79
N SER A 448 -12.83 8.95 20.81
CA SER A 448 -11.83 7.87 20.83
C SER A 448 -12.55 6.57 21.12
N ASP A 449 -12.98 5.85 20.08
CA ASP A 449 -13.07 4.40 20.20
C ASP A 449 -11.62 3.87 20.14
N PRO A 450 -11.00 3.47 21.28
CA PRO A 450 -9.62 2.99 21.29
C PRO A 450 -9.42 1.72 20.46
N THR A 451 -10.51 1.08 20.02
CA THR A 451 -10.46 -0.08 19.13
C THR A 451 -10.13 0.29 17.69
N ARG A 452 -10.36 1.54 17.28
CA ARG A 452 -10.09 2.01 15.92
C ARG A 452 -8.81 2.83 15.88
N SER A 453 -7.70 2.13 15.71
CA SER A 453 -6.41 2.75 15.42
C SER A 453 -6.05 2.58 13.94
N THR A 454 -5.37 3.57 13.38
CA THR A 454 -4.75 3.54 12.04
C THR A 454 -3.24 3.52 12.21
N CYS A 455 -2.58 2.88 11.25
CA CYS A 455 -1.13 2.89 11.21
C CYS A 455 -0.65 4.13 10.44
N ALA A 456 0.32 4.84 11.00
CA ALA A 456 0.87 6.05 10.43
C ALA A 456 2.40 6.00 10.44
N LEU A 457 3.01 6.72 9.51
CA LEU A 457 4.44 6.90 9.38
C LEU A 457 4.78 8.35 9.70
N ARG A 458 5.51 8.57 10.78
CA ARG A 458 6.05 9.87 11.18
C ARG A 458 7.43 10.03 10.55
N LEU A 459 7.63 11.11 9.82
CA LEU A 459 8.86 11.45 9.14
C LEU A 459 9.40 12.75 9.74
N SER A 460 10.66 12.72 10.16
CA SER A 460 11.29 13.82 10.87
C SER A 460 12.54 14.26 10.12
N ILE A 461 12.58 15.53 9.69
CA ILE A 461 13.73 16.14 9.01
C ILE A 461 14.42 17.08 10.00
N THR A 462 15.62 16.75 10.46
CA THR A 462 16.42 17.67 11.27
C THR A 462 17.18 18.62 10.36
N ILE A 463 17.04 19.92 10.59
CA ILE A 463 17.66 21.00 9.83
C ILE A 463 18.48 21.92 10.73
N ASP A 464 19.59 22.40 10.20
CA ASP A 464 20.47 23.39 10.83
C ASP A 464 20.60 24.62 9.93
N ARG A 465 20.61 25.80 10.55
CA ARG A 465 20.79 27.04 9.79
C ARG A 465 22.24 27.24 9.36
N ARG A 466 22.43 27.67 8.11
CA ARG A 466 23.74 28.11 7.61
C ARG A 466 24.15 29.44 8.24
N MET A 467 25.00 29.34 9.25
CA MET A 467 25.50 30.51 9.97
C MET A 467 26.35 31.47 9.12
N ASN A 468 26.93 31.02 7.99
CA ASN A 468 27.92 31.80 7.23
C ASN A 468 27.44 33.21 6.85
N TYR A 469 26.20 33.34 6.38
CA TYR A 469 25.64 34.65 6.01
C TYR A 469 25.56 35.58 7.22
N HIS A 470 25.02 35.10 8.34
CA HIS A 470 24.82 35.91 9.53
C HIS A 470 26.15 36.24 10.24
N MET A 471 27.11 35.32 10.22
CA MET A 471 28.43 35.52 10.80
C MET A 471 29.20 36.64 10.08
N TRP A 472 29.26 36.59 8.74
CA TRP A 472 30.01 37.57 7.97
C TRP A 472 29.32 38.93 7.88
N ASN A 473 28.01 38.96 7.66
CA ASN A 473 27.31 40.23 7.44
C ASN A 473 26.90 40.92 8.74
N PHE A 474 26.59 40.17 9.80
CA PHE A 474 26.12 40.77 11.05
C PHE A 474 27.17 40.76 12.17
N MET A 475 27.61 39.56 12.59
CA MET A 475 28.50 39.43 13.75
C MET A 475 29.84 40.17 13.56
N ILE A 476 30.48 39.97 12.42
CA ILE A 476 31.79 40.60 12.13
C ILE A 476 31.65 42.10 11.94
N MET A 477 30.57 42.58 11.28
CA MET A 477 30.35 44.01 11.09
C MET A 477 30.12 44.73 12.42
N GLN A 478 29.29 44.18 13.31
CA GLN A 478 29.10 44.72 14.65
C GLN A 478 30.41 44.73 15.44
N PHE A 479 31.18 43.65 15.37
CA PHE A 479 32.49 43.58 16.03
C PHE A 479 33.44 44.68 15.55
N VAL A 480 33.50 44.94 14.23
CA VAL A 480 34.31 46.03 13.66
C VAL A 480 33.81 47.41 14.10
N LEU A 481 32.49 47.62 14.17
CA LEU A 481 31.92 48.88 14.69
C LEU A 481 32.30 49.13 16.16
N VAL A 482 32.27 48.08 16.99
CA VAL A 482 32.70 48.18 18.40
C VAL A 482 34.19 48.49 18.49
N LEU A 483 35.04 47.85 17.68
CA LEU A 483 36.48 48.15 17.63
C LEU A 483 36.76 49.59 17.18
N LEU A 484 36.02 50.09 16.20
CA LEU A 484 36.09 51.50 15.77
C LEU A 484 35.63 52.44 16.90
N GLY A 485 34.62 52.06 17.67
CA GLY A 485 34.22 52.76 18.89
C GLY A 485 35.35 52.85 19.91
N MET A 486 36.10 51.77 20.11
CA MET A 486 37.26 51.75 21.02
C MET A 486 38.41 52.65 20.54
N CYS A 487 38.50 52.95 19.24
CA CYS A 487 39.51 53.87 18.71
C CYS A 487 39.34 55.31 19.23
N THR A 488 38.17 55.68 19.75
CA THR A 488 37.94 56.99 20.40
C THR A 488 38.87 57.22 21.60
N PHE A 489 39.31 56.16 22.27
CA PHE A 489 40.28 56.25 23.38
C PHE A 489 41.70 56.63 22.91
N ALA A 490 42.02 56.41 21.63
CA ALA A 490 43.31 56.80 21.05
C ALA A 490 43.38 58.30 20.67
N VAL A 491 42.24 58.99 20.57
CA VAL A 491 42.19 60.43 20.32
C VAL A 491 42.69 61.18 21.54
N ASP A 492 43.44 62.28 21.38
CA ASP A 492 43.93 63.10 22.49
C ASP A 492 42.79 63.52 23.46
N PRO A 493 42.93 63.33 24.79
CA PRO A 493 41.95 63.79 25.78
C PRO A 493 41.64 65.28 25.74
N CYS A 494 42.54 66.12 25.24
CA CYS A 494 42.28 67.55 25.10
C CYS A 494 41.32 67.88 23.92
N ALA A 495 41.17 66.98 22.95
CA ALA A 495 40.32 67.15 21.77
C ALA A 495 38.88 66.66 22.03
N ILE A 496 38.18 67.30 22.98
CA ILE A 496 36.83 66.89 23.44
C ILE A 496 35.83 66.86 22.28
N ASP A 497 35.83 67.87 21.41
CA ASP A 497 34.89 67.96 20.28
C ASP A 497 35.04 66.78 19.31
N ALA A 498 36.28 66.35 19.06
CA ALA A 498 36.57 65.22 18.18
C ALA A 498 36.11 63.89 18.81
N ARG A 499 36.38 63.69 20.10
CA ARG A 499 35.93 62.49 20.84
C ARG A 499 34.41 62.40 20.89
N LEU A 500 33.75 63.53 21.19
CA LEU A 500 32.29 63.61 21.26
C LEU A 500 31.65 63.37 19.88
N GLY A 501 32.20 64.00 18.85
CA GLY A 501 31.74 63.80 17.47
C GLY A 501 31.85 62.34 17.03
N LEU A 502 32.99 61.69 17.28
CA LEU A 502 33.18 60.27 16.96
C LEU A 502 32.21 59.38 17.76
N ALA A 503 32.04 59.62 19.06
CA ALA A 503 31.10 58.86 19.88
C ALA A 503 29.66 58.95 19.34
N PHE A 504 29.17 60.15 18.99
CA PHE A 504 27.85 60.30 18.40
C PHE A 504 27.72 59.61 17.04
N THR A 505 28.74 59.70 16.18
CA THR A 505 28.70 58.99 14.90
C THR A 505 28.66 57.47 15.06
N MET A 506 29.34 56.91 16.07
CA MET A 506 29.30 55.48 16.34
C MET A 506 27.95 55.03 16.89
N VAL A 507 27.35 55.80 17.79
CA VAL A 507 25.98 55.52 18.28
C VAL A 507 24.98 55.56 17.13
N LEU A 508 25.08 56.52 16.22
CA LEU A 508 24.21 56.59 15.05
C LEU A 508 24.43 55.38 14.12
N ALA A 509 25.69 55.01 13.87
CA ALA A 509 26.02 53.85 13.03
C ALA A 509 25.48 52.54 13.60
N ILE A 510 25.59 52.33 14.92
CA ILE A 510 25.04 51.14 15.60
C ILE A 510 23.51 51.13 15.49
N ASN A 511 22.82 52.25 15.72
CA ASN A 511 21.36 52.31 15.58
C ASN A 511 20.90 51.98 14.15
N VAL A 512 21.57 52.53 13.12
CA VAL A 512 21.25 52.21 11.72
C VAL A 512 21.49 50.73 11.43
N PHE A 513 22.58 50.17 11.96
CA PHE A 513 22.90 48.76 11.80
C PHE A 513 21.88 47.85 12.49
N GLN A 514 21.41 48.21 13.69
CA GLN A 514 20.34 47.48 14.40
C GLN A 514 19.03 47.51 13.61
N ILE A 515 18.67 48.64 12.98
CA ILE A 515 17.48 48.72 12.10
C ILE A 515 17.64 47.77 10.91
N LEU A 516 18.78 47.80 10.22
CA LEU A 516 19.06 46.90 9.10
C LEU A 516 19.02 45.43 9.51
N LEU A 517 19.48 45.11 10.72
CA LEU A 517 19.41 43.75 11.26
C LEU A 517 17.96 43.34 11.46
N VAL A 518 17.14 44.17 12.12
CA VAL A 518 15.71 43.88 12.36
C VAL A 518 14.95 43.71 11.04
N GLU A 519 15.24 44.49 10.00
CA GLU A 519 14.60 44.36 8.69
C GLU A 519 14.99 43.09 7.92
N ASN A 520 16.14 42.49 8.21
CA ASN A 520 16.62 41.26 7.57
C ASN A 520 16.33 39.99 8.38
N LEU A 521 15.85 40.14 9.62
CA LEU A 521 15.44 39.02 10.44
C LEU A 521 13.97 38.70 10.22
N PRO A 522 13.58 37.42 10.33
CA PRO A 522 12.17 37.04 10.39
C PRO A 522 11.46 37.76 11.54
N GLU A 523 10.18 38.05 11.34
CA GLU A 523 9.33 38.68 12.35
C GLU A 523 9.09 37.69 13.50
N MET A 524 9.70 37.96 14.65
CA MET A 524 9.59 37.13 15.85
C MET A 524 8.92 37.91 16.99
N GLY A 525 8.17 37.19 17.84
CA GLY A 525 7.64 37.75 19.09
C GLY A 525 8.70 37.90 20.21
N ASP A 526 9.84 37.22 20.08
CA ASP A 526 10.92 37.16 21.08
C ASP A 526 12.25 37.70 20.52
N LEU A 527 13.16 38.04 21.44
CA LEU A 527 14.53 38.46 21.12
C LEU A 527 15.43 37.25 20.83
N SER A 528 16.03 37.23 19.64
CA SER A 528 17.04 36.24 19.25
C SER A 528 18.41 36.49 19.87
N ARG A 529 19.25 35.46 19.98
CA ARG A 529 20.66 35.58 20.41
C ARG A 529 21.45 36.59 19.58
N LEU A 530 21.18 36.68 18.27
CA LEU A 530 21.80 37.68 17.41
C LEU A 530 21.42 39.10 17.82
N GLN A 531 20.13 39.36 18.11
CA GLN A 531 19.67 40.65 18.62
C GLN A 531 20.22 40.97 20.01
N TRP A 532 20.44 39.98 20.87
CA TRP A 532 21.11 40.18 22.16
C TRP A 532 22.58 40.58 22.02
N PHE A 533 23.26 40.13 20.96
CA PHE A 533 24.67 40.45 20.73
C PHE A 533 24.86 41.85 20.15
N THR A 534 23.96 42.31 19.29
CA THR A 534 24.07 43.59 18.56
C THR A 534 23.45 44.75 19.29
#